data_AF-A0A0F9M9G6-F1
#
_entry.id   AF-A0A0F9M9G6-F1
#
_cell.length_a   1.000
_cell.length_b   1.000
_cell.length_c   1.000
_cell.angle_alpha   90.00
_cell.angle_beta   90.00
_cell.angle_gamma   90.00
#
_symmetry.space_group_name_H-M   'P 1'
#
loop_
_entity.id
_entity.type
_entity.pdbx_description
1 polymer ?
#
loop_
_entity_poly.entity_id
_entity_poly.type
_entity_poly.pdbx_seq_one_letter_code
_entity_poly.pdbx_strand_id
1 'polypeptide(L)'
;MDTFITNTEFGTGVVKSWASILDDNTRDAACAISRVEVIDCHVALMPDAHFGYGPPVGTAMKTKNAIIPYAVGVDIGCGMIAVETNLERGDLKGLEG
;
A
#
# COMPACT_ATOMS: atom_id res chain seq x y z
N MET A 1 -7.79 3.80 -13.51
CA MET A 1 -8.12 3.73 -12.07
C MET A 1 -9.39 2.93 -11.97
N ASP A 2 -9.31 1.76 -11.37
CA ASP A 2 -10.46 0.88 -11.18
C ASP A 2 -11.07 1.11 -9.80
N THR A 3 -12.37 0.86 -9.67
CA THR A 3 -13.06 0.94 -8.37
C THR A 3 -13.76 -0.37 -8.09
N PHE A 4 -13.48 -0.94 -6.93
CA PHE A 4 -14.13 -2.15 -6.43
C PHE A 4 -15.02 -1.75 -5.26
N ILE A 5 -16.30 -2.08 -5.36
CA ILE A 5 -17.27 -1.93 -4.27
C ILE A 5 -17.57 -3.33 -3.77
N THR A 6 -17.39 -3.55 -2.48
CA THR A 6 -17.79 -4.82 -1.84
C THR A 6 -18.91 -4.56 -0.87
N ASN A 7 -19.94 -5.42 -0.93
CA ASN A 7 -21.06 -5.40 -0.01
C ASN A 7 -21.31 -6.84 0.43
N THR A 8 -21.03 -7.12 1.70
CA THR A 8 -21.20 -8.43 2.32
C THR A 8 -21.95 -8.28 3.65
N GLU A 9 -22.30 -9.40 4.28
CA GLU A 9 -22.87 -9.39 5.64
C GLU A 9 -21.93 -8.75 6.68
N PHE A 10 -20.63 -8.59 6.36
CA PHE A 10 -19.63 -7.96 7.21
C PHE A 10 -19.40 -6.47 6.90
N GLY A 11 -20.23 -5.87 6.02
CA GLY A 11 -20.21 -4.44 5.74
C GLY A 11 -19.99 -4.09 4.28
N THR A 12 -19.93 -2.78 4.01
CA THR A 12 -19.63 -2.23 2.68
C THR A 12 -18.27 -1.57 2.69
N GLY A 13 -17.49 -1.77 1.63
CA GLY A 13 -16.16 -1.21 1.49
C GLY A 13 -15.88 -0.76 0.06
N VAL A 14 -15.06 0.28 -0.08
CA VAL A 14 -14.67 0.87 -1.36
C VAL A 14 -13.16 0.80 -1.51
N VAL A 15 -12.70 0.26 -2.63
CA VAL A 15 -11.29 0.22 -3.02
C VAL A 15 -11.12 0.98 -4.33
N LYS A 16 -10.11 1.85 -4.40
CA LYS A 16 -9.67 2.51 -5.64
C LYS A 16 -8.28 2.03 -6.01
N SER A 17 -8.11 1.51 -7.22
CA SER A 17 -6.84 0.94 -7.68
C SER A 17 -6.22 1.76 -8.80
N TRP A 18 -4.93 2.04 -8.66
CA TRP A 18 -4.06 2.55 -9.72
C TRP A 18 -3.09 1.51 -10.26
N ALA A 19 -3.12 0.27 -9.75
CA ALA A 19 -2.35 -0.84 -10.29
C ALA A 19 -2.90 -1.27 -11.66
N SER A 20 -2.01 -1.41 -12.64
CA SER A 20 -2.35 -1.95 -13.97
C SER A 20 -2.43 -3.48 -13.99
N ILE A 21 -1.75 -4.13 -13.05
CA ILE A 21 -1.73 -5.58 -12.87
C ILE A 21 -2.03 -5.82 -11.40
N LEU A 22 -3.10 -6.56 -11.12
CA LEU A 22 -3.54 -6.86 -9.76
C LEU A 22 -4.02 -8.31 -9.74
N ASP A 23 -3.37 -9.17 -8.95
CA ASP A 23 -3.81 -10.54 -8.76
C ASP A 23 -5.00 -10.63 -7.80
N ASP A 24 -5.71 -11.75 -7.85
CA ASP A 24 -6.93 -11.97 -7.07
C ASP A 24 -6.69 -11.90 -5.56
N ASN A 25 -5.56 -12.42 -5.06
CA ASN A 25 -5.28 -12.39 -3.62
C ASN A 25 -5.09 -10.95 -3.14
N THR A 26 -4.39 -10.12 -3.91
CA THR A 26 -4.21 -8.69 -3.61
C THR A 26 -5.55 -7.96 -3.59
N ARG A 27 -6.39 -8.22 -4.60
CA ARG A 27 -7.72 -7.62 -4.70
C ARG A 27 -8.61 -8.03 -3.53
N ASP A 28 -8.64 -9.31 -3.19
CA ASP A 28 -9.48 -9.85 -2.11
C ASP A 28 -9.05 -9.31 -0.75
N ALA A 29 -7.75 -9.22 -0.49
CA ALA A 29 -7.20 -8.61 0.72
C ALA A 29 -7.60 -7.12 0.82
N ALA A 30 -7.46 -6.35 -0.27
CA ALA A 30 -7.89 -4.94 -0.31
C ALA A 30 -9.40 -4.78 -0.04
N CYS A 31 -10.21 -5.63 -0.66
CA CYS A 31 -11.64 -5.67 -0.47
C CYS A 31 -11.99 -5.98 0.99
N ALA A 32 -11.33 -6.97 1.59
CA ALA A 32 -11.55 -7.36 2.99
C ALA A 32 -11.24 -6.23 3.96
N ILE A 33 -10.07 -5.59 3.84
CA ILE A 33 -9.70 -4.49 4.74
C ILE A 33 -10.60 -3.26 4.55
N SER A 34 -11.10 -3.00 3.34
CA SER A 34 -11.98 -1.85 3.06
C SER A 34 -13.32 -1.86 3.80
N ARG A 35 -13.72 -3.01 4.38
CA ARG A 35 -14.96 -3.16 5.15
C ARG A 35 -14.77 -3.01 6.65
N VAL A 36 -13.53 -2.88 7.13
CA VAL A 36 -13.27 -2.73 8.56
C VAL A 36 -13.87 -1.40 9.04
N GLU A 37 -14.65 -1.45 10.12
CA GLU A 37 -15.47 -0.33 10.62
C GLU A 37 -14.69 0.97 10.84
N VAL A 38 -13.43 0.86 11.24
CA VAL A 38 -12.59 2.03 11.53
C VAL A 38 -12.04 2.69 10.27
N ILE A 39 -12.19 2.11 9.08
CA ILE A 39 -11.77 2.71 7.81
C ILE A 39 -12.71 3.86 7.46
N ASP A 40 -12.16 5.06 7.38
CA ASP A 40 -12.87 6.27 7.02
C ASP A 40 -12.68 6.53 5.53
N CYS A 41 -13.74 6.31 4.74
CA CYS A 41 -13.87 6.50 3.28
C CYS A 41 -13.55 5.29 2.37
N HIS A 42 -12.30 5.13 1.92
CA HIS A 42 -11.90 4.12 0.95
C HIS A 42 -10.45 3.69 1.19
N VAL A 43 -10.12 2.52 0.63
CA VAL A 43 -8.76 2.00 0.52
C VAL A 43 -8.22 2.35 -0.85
N ALA A 44 -7.00 2.88 -0.94
CA ALA A 44 -6.33 3.20 -2.18
C ALA A 44 -5.15 2.25 -2.41
N LEU A 45 -5.10 1.61 -3.58
CA LEU A 45 -3.98 0.78 -4.02
C LEU A 45 -3.11 1.56 -5.00
N MET A 46 -1.84 1.71 -4.65
CA MET A 46 -0.82 2.34 -5.48
C MET A 46 -0.48 1.46 -6.69
N PRO A 47 0.19 2.00 -7.73
CA PRO A 47 0.51 1.25 -8.95
C PRO A 47 1.35 -0.02 -8.75
N ASP A 48 2.10 -0.09 -7.66
CA ASP A 48 2.97 -1.19 -7.24
C ASP A 48 2.30 -2.18 -6.26
N ALA A 49 0.98 -2.05 -6.06
CA ALA A 49 0.25 -2.86 -5.10
C ALA A 49 0.36 -4.35 -5.42
N HIS A 50 0.69 -5.14 -4.41
CA HIS A 50 0.81 -6.58 -4.49
C HIS A 50 0.50 -7.23 -3.15
N PHE A 51 0.39 -8.56 -3.17
CA PHE A 51 -0.08 -9.32 -2.02
C PHE A 51 0.84 -9.08 -0.82
N GLY A 52 0.21 -8.69 0.28
CA GLY A 52 0.83 -8.56 1.58
C GLY A 52 -0.04 -9.29 2.60
N TYR A 53 0.53 -9.61 3.75
CA TYR A 53 -0.26 -10.08 4.86
C TYR A 53 -1.05 -8.90 5.45
N GLY A 54 -2.37 -9.05 5.57
CA GLY A 54 -3.25 -7.96 6.03
C GLY A 54 -3.66 -7.05 4.86
N PRO A 55 -3.51 -5.71 4.96
CA PRO A 55 -3.60 -4.86 3.78
C PRO A 55 -2.48 -5.19 2.78
N PRO A 56 -2.75 -5.14 1.46
CA PRO A 56 -1.70 -5.23 0.45
C PRO A 56 -0.56 -4.22 0.65
N VAL A 57 0.63 -4.57 0.18
CA VAL A 57 1.71 -3.59 0.03
C VAL A 57 1.26 -2.53 -0.99
N GLY A 58 1.70 -1.27 -0.82
CA GLY A 58 1.23 -0.16 -1.65
C GLY A 58 -0.18 0.31 -1.30
N THR A 59 -0.69 0.01 -0.10
CA THR A 59 -2.00 0.50 0.36
C THR A 59 -1.88 1.84 1.09
N ALA A 60 -2.75 2.79 0.74
CA ALA A 60 -3.04 3.98 1.54
C ALA A 60 -4.48 3.93 2.04
N MET A 61 -4.69 4.17 3.33
CA MET A 61 -6.02 4.21 3.94
C MET A 61 -6.04 5.12 5.16
N LYS A 62 -7.23 5.62 5.49
CA LYS A 62 -7.47 6.48 6.65
C LYS A 62 -8.29 5.72 7.68
N THR A 63 -7.88 5.77 8.94
CA THR A 63 -8.66 5.22 10.06
C THR A 63 -9.26 6.34 10.92
N LYS A 64 -10.35 6.04 11.61
CA LYS A 64 -10.97 6.92 12.62
C LYS A 64 -10.95 6.24 13.98
N ASN A 65 -10.45 6.95 15.00
CA ASN A 65 -10.42 6.52 16.41
C ASN A 65 -9.69 5.19 16.70
N ALA A 66 -8.90 4.67 15.75
CA ALA A 66 -8.16 3.43 15.91
C ALA A 66 -6.89 3.42 15.07
N ILE A 67 -5.93 2.59 15.48
CA ILE A 67 -4.70 2.27 14.75
C ILE A 67 -4.77 0.79 14.38
N ILE A 68 -4.32 0.45 13.17
CA ILE A 68 -4.13 -0.94 12.72
C ILE A 68 -2.61 -1.14 12.60
N PRO A 69 -1.90 -1.64 13.64
CA PRO A 69 -0.43 -1.70 13.62
C PRO A 69 0.11 -2.48 12.43
N TYR A 70 -0.56 -3.56 12.07
CA TYR A 70 -0.16 -4.41 10.96
C TYR A 70 -0.27 -3.74 9.58
N ALA A 71 -1.06 -2.65 9.46
CA ALA A 71 -1.15 -1.87 8.25
C ALA A 71 0.10 -1.04 7.95
N VAL A 72 0.96 -0.81 8.96
CA VAL A 72 2.23 -0.11 8.78
C VAL A 72 3.28 -1.04 8.15
N GLY A 73 3.14 -2.35 8.36
CA GLY A 73 4.13 -3.36 7.99
C GLY A 73 4.95 -3.84 9.19
N VAL A 74 5.66 -4.96 9.00
CA VAL A 74 6.51 -5.57 10.04
C VAL A 74 7.82 -4.80 10.26
N ASP A 75 8.32 -4.14 9.22
CA ASP A 75 9.53 -3.31 9.24
C ASP A 75 9.14 -1.83 9.35
N ILE A 76 8.85 -1.40 10.57
CA ILE A 76 8.39 -0.03 10.85
C ILE A 76 9.56 0.94 10.66
N GLY A 77 9.35 1.92 9.79
CA GLY A 77 10.38 2.89 9.42
C GLY A 77 11.16 2.50 8.17
N CYS A 78 10.79 1.40 7.51
CA CYS A 78 11.26 1.09 6.15
C CYS A 78 11.00 2.29 5.22
N GLY A 79 12.04 2.72 4.51
CA GLY A 79 12.00 3.90 3.67
C GLY A 79 13.37 4.21 3.08
N MET A 80 13.42 5.22 2.23
CA MET A 80 14.63 5.64 1.54
C MET A 80 15.08 7.02 2.01
N ILE A 81 16.40 7.22 2.11
CA ILE A 81 17.02 8.51 2.31
C ILE A 81 17.97 8.74 1.13
N ALA A 82 17.89 9.91 0.51
CA ALA A 82 18.83 10.34 -0.51
C ALA A 82 19.58 11.57 0.00
N VAL A 83 20.89 11.60 -0.23
CA VAL A 83 21.77 12.73 0.11
C VAL A 83 22.40 13.23 -1.17
N GLU A 84 22.20 14.51 -1.46
CA GLU A 84 22.86 15.19 -2.57
C GLU A 84 24.35 15.39 -2.24
N THR A 85 25.21 15.12 -3.22
CA THR A 85 26.65 15.29 -3.09
C THR A 85 27.15 16.24 -4.16
N ASN A 86 28.34 16.80 -3.97
CA ASN A 86 29.01 17.62 -4.99
C ASN A 86 29.84 16.77 -5.99
N LEU A 87 29.63 15.45 -6.02
CA LEU A 87 30.33 14.53 -6.91
C LEU A 87 29.54 14.33 -8.20
N GLU A 88 30.23 14.32 -9.32
CA GLU A 88 29.66 13.94 -10.62
C GLU A 88 29.88 12.45 -10.91
N ARG A 89 29.19 11.91 -11.92
CA ARG A 89 29.35 10.51 -12.31
C ARG A 89 30.81 10.14 -12.64
N GLY A 90 31.59 11.09 -13.14
CA GLY A 90 33.02 10.90 -13.44
C GLY A 90 33.92 10.74 -12.21
N ASP A 91 33.47 11.24 -11.05
CA ASP A 91 34.17 11.09 -9.76
C ASP A 91 33.94 9.70 -9.15
N LEU A 92 32.86 9.02 -9.55
CA LEU A 92 32.49 7.67 -9.10
C LEU A 92 33.24 6.58 -9.89
N LYS A 93 34.57 6.62 -9.92
CA LYS A 93 35.38 5.56 -10.56
C LYS A 93 35.51 4.35 -9.64
N GLY A 94 34.66 3.35 -9.88
CA GLY A 94 34.86 1.96 -9.46
C GLY A 94 34.58 1.65 -7.99
N LEU A 95 33.37 1.16 -7.73
CA LEU A 95 33.11 0.04 -6.82
C LEU A 95 32.06 -0.83 -7.50
N GLU A 96 32.42 -1.37 -8.68
CA GLU A 96 31.64 -2.45 -9.29
C GLU A 96 31.87 -3.70 -8.44
N GLY A 97 30.91 -4.00 -7.58
CA GLY A 97 30.72 -5.28 -6.91
C GLY A 97 29.40 -5.87 -7.37
#